data_AF-A0A5E7UN57-F1
#
_entry.id   AF-A0A5E7UN57-F1
#
_cell.length_a   1.000
_cell.length_b   1.000
_cell.length_c   1.000
_cell.angle_alpha   90.00
_cell.angle_beta   90.00
_cell.angle_gamma   90.00
#
_symmetry.space_group_name_H-M   'P 1'
#
loop_
_entity.id
_entity.type
_entity.pdbx_description
1 polymer ?
#
loop_
_entity_poly.entity_id
_entity_poly.type
_entity_poly.pdbx_seq_one_letter_code
_entity_poly.pdbx_strand_id
1 'polypeptide(L)' 'MPCELNPGCGTWNDCMRRDIAALMNCDTVATLPGSEHSKGAGLEVLIADRLSMTVVKARDLVSMETINPTFCRKSID' A
#
# COMPACT_ATOMS: atom_id res chain seq x y z
N MET A 1 6.17 9.74 -4.45
CA MET A 1 7.22 8.80 -3.96
C MET A 1 8.11 9.52 -2.95
N PRO A 2 8.62 8.85 -1.91
CA PRO A 2 9.52 9.46 -0.92
C PRO A 2 10.75 10.14 -1.55
N CYS A 3 11.09 9.71 -2.75
CA CYS A 3 12.25 10.12 -3.48
C CYS A 3 12.27 11.55 -4.03
N GLU A 4 11.11 12.17 -4.22
CA GLU A 4 11.05 13.59 -4.61
C GLU A 4 11.44 14.51 -3.43
N LEU A 5 11.47 13.98 -2.21
CA LEU A 5 11.72 14.73 -0.98
C LEU A 5 13.05 14.34 -0.29
N ASN A 6 13.73 13.28 -0.74
CA ASN A 6 14.95 12.77 -0.10
C ASN A 6 16.19 12.93 -1.01
N PRO A 7 17.06 13.94 -0.76
CA PRO A 7 18.30 14.11 -1.51
C PRO A 7 19.22 12.91 -1.27
N GLY A 8 19.42 12.10 -2.33
CA GLY A 8 20.28 10.91 -2.30
C GLY A 8 19.60 9.63 -2.79
N CYS A 9 18.28 9.63 -3.00
CA CYS A 9 17.59 8.41 -3.39
C CYS A 9 17.60 8.10 -4.91
N GLY A 10 18.18 8.98 -5.73
CA GLY A 10 18.26 8.85 -7.20
C GLY A 10 17.33 9.82 -7.94
N THR A 11 17.26 9.69 -9.26
CA THR A 11 16.28 10.45 -10.07
C THR A 11 14.90 9.82 -9.95
N TRP A 12 13.83 10.60 -10.19
CA TRP A 12 12.46 10.07 -10.23
C TRP A 12 12.33 8.80 -11.08
N ASN A 13 13.04 8.74 -12.22
CA ASN A 13 13.06 7.57 -13.10
C ASN A 13 13.71 6.35 -12.44
N ASP A 14 14.81 6.52 -11.70
CA ASP A 14 15.49 5.43 -11.00
C ASP A 14 14.60 4.83 -9.93
N CYS A 15 13.91 5.68 -9.18
CA CYS A 15 12.95 5.29 -8.16
C CYS A 15 11.79 4.53 -8.80
N MET A 16 11.22 5.08 -9.88
CA MET A 16 10.08 4.48 -10.53
C MET A 16 10.40 3.11 -11.13
N ARG A 17 11.62 2.91 -11.66
CA ARG A 17 12.06 1.60 -12.14
C ARG A 17 12.11 0.56 -11.03
N ARG A 18 12.57 0.94 -9.83
CA ARG A 18 12.61 0.04 -8.66
C ARG A 18 11.21 -0.30 -8.18
N ASP A 19 10.35 0.70 -8.09
CA ASP A 19 8.96 0.53 -7.64
C ASP A 19 8.16 -0.34 -8.62
N ILE A 20 8.32 -0.13 -9.94
CA ILE A 20 7.70 -1.00 -10.96
C ILE A 20 8.24 -2.44 -10.85
N ALA A 21 9.55 -2.62 -10.65
CA ALA A 21 10.12 -3.96 -10.48
C ALA A 21 9.56 -4.66 -9.23
N ALA A 22 9.33 -3.92 -8.14
CA ALA A 22 8.67 -4.44 -6.96
C ALA A 22 7.18 -4.76 -7.23
N LEU A 23 6.48 -3.87 -7.93
CA LEU A 23 5.07 -4.02 -8.33
C LEU A 23 4.83 -5.31 -9.14
N MET A 24 5.77 -5.72 -9.99
CA MET A 24 5.65 -6.95 -10.77
C MET A 24 5.65 -8.24 -9.92
N ASN A 25 6.03 -8.16 -8.64
CA ASN A 25 5.95 -9.28 -7.71
C ASN A 25 4.66 -9.28 -6.86
N CYS A 26 3.74 -8.35 -7.14
CA CYS A 26 2.48 -8.20 -6.42
C CYS A 26 1.30 -8.57 -7.33
N ASP A 27 0.20 -9.04 -6.74
CA ASP A 27 -1.08 -9.25 -7.44
C ASP A 27 -2.10 -8.13 -7.17
N THR A 28 -1.84 -7.30 -6.15
CA THR A 28 -2.76 -6.27 -5.65
C THR A 28 -2.03 -4.98 -5.31
N VAL A 29 -2.63 -3.84 -5.67
CA VAL A 29 -2.19 -2.50 -5.29
C VAL A 29 -3.20 -1.89 -4.32
N ALA A 30 -2.73 -1.50 -3.13
CA ALA A 30 -3.54 -0.78 -2.15
C ALA A 30 -3.22 0.72 -2.21
N THR A 31 -4.25 1.54 -2.42
CA THR A 31 -4.13 3.01 -2.54
C THR A 31 -4.55 3.69 -1.24
N LEU A 32 -3.78 4.70 -0.83
CA LEU A 32 -4.11 5.57 0.31
C LEU A 32 -4.91 6.78 -0.18
N PRO A 33 -5.81 7.35 0.66
CA PRO A 33 -6.48 8.61 0.31
C PRO A 33 -5.46 9.72 -0.02
N GLY A 34 -5.67 10.44 -1.12
CA GLY A 34 -4.76 11.50 -1.58
C GLY A 34 -3.57 11.00 -2.40
N SER A 35 -3.39 9.68 -2.55
CA SER A 35 -2.33 9.10 -3.39
C SER A 35 -2.53 9.42 -4.88
N GLU A 36 -3.76 9.68 -5.31
CA GLU A 36 -4.14 10.12 -6.65
C GLU A 36 -3.45 11.43 -7.09
N HIS A 37 -3.00 12.25 -6.14
CA HIS A 37 -2.24 13.47 -6.44
C HIS A 37 -0.74 13.21 -6.65
N SER A 38 -0.25 12.01 -6.34
CA SER A 38 1.14 11.64 -6.58
C SER A 38 1.31 11.09 -8.00
N LYS A 39 2.21 11.72 -8.76
CA LYS A 39 2.60 11.26 -10.10
C LYS A 39 3.04 9.78 -10.10
N GLY A 40 3.77 9.34 -9.08
CA GLY A 40 4.23 7.96 -8.95
C GLY A 40 3.09 6.97 -8.70
N ALA A 41 2.26 7.24 -7.69
CA ALA A 41 1.14 6.34 -7.35
C ALA A 41 0.12 6.22 -8.49
N GLY A 42 -0.14 7.31 -9.23
CA GLY A 42 -0.99 7.26 -10.42
C GLY A 42 -0.43 6.34 -11.52
N LEU A 43 0.90 6.31 -11.69
CA LEU A 43 1.54 5.41 -12.66
C LEU A 43 1.47 3.95 -12.21
N GLU A 44 1.68 3.67 -10.92
CA GLU A 44 1.57 2.30 -10.37
C GLU A 44 0.15 1.74 -10.53
N VAL A 45 -0.87 2.54 -10.22
CA VAL A 45 -2.28 2.16 -10.40
C VAL A 45 -2.60 1.92 -11.88
N LEU A 46 -2.09 2.76 -12.78
CA LEU A 46 -2.28 2.56 -14.22
C LEU A 46 -1.64 1.25 -14.69
N ILE A 47 -0.43 0.92 -14.25
CA ILE A 47 0.23 -0.34 -14.61
C ILE A 47 -0.57 -1.53 -14.06
N ALA A 48 -1.00 -1.46 -12.81
CA ALA A 48 -1.81 -2.49 -12.18
C ALA A 48 -3.13 -2.74 -12.95
N ASP A 49 -3.84 -1.68 -13.32
CA ASP A 49 -5.05 -1.75 -14.16
C ASP A 49 -4.78 -2.45 -15.50
N ARG A 50 -3.70 -2.08 -16.18
CA ARG A 50 -3.32 -2.67 -17.48
C ARG A 50 -2.89 -4.12 -17.40
N LEU A 51 -2.38 -4.55 -16.25
CA LEU A 51 -2.04 -5.94 -15.97
C LEU A 51 -3.20 -6.74 -15.36
N SER A 52 -4.39 -6.14 -15.25
CA SER A 52 -5.56 -6.76 -14.61
C SER A 52 -5.31 -7.18 -13.15
N MET A 53 -4.43 -6.45 -12.45
CA MET A 53 -4.19 -6.61 -11.02
C MET A 53 -5.35 -6.01 -10.21
N THR A 54 -5.51 -6.46 -8.97
CA THR A 54 -6.55 -5.91 -8.09
C THR A 54 -6.12 -4.56 -7.53
N VAL A 55 -6.93 -3.52 -7.68
CA VAL A 55 -6.68 -2.22 -7.03
C VAL A 55 -7.72 -1.98 -5.94
N VAL A 56 -7.26 -1.81 -4.70
CA VAL A 56 -8.10 -1.62 -3.51
C VAL A 56 -7.77 -0.31 -2.82
N LYS A 57 -8.70 0.23 -2.04
CA LYS A 57 -8.39 1.31 -1.11
C LYS A 57 -7.89 0.69 0.19
N ALA A 58 -6.77 1.17 0.70
CA ALA A 58 -6.17 0.64 1.92
C ALA A 58 -7.13 0.68 3.13
N ARG A 59 -8.01 1.69 3.18
CA ARG A 59 -9.05 1.79 4.23
C ARG A 59 -10.07 0.66 4.22
N ASP A 60 -10.24 -0.03 3.09
CA ASP A 60 -11.19 -1.13 2.94
C ASP A 60 -10.57 -2.47 3.34
N LEU A 61 -9.25 -2.50 3.57
CA LEU A 61 -8.52 -3.69 4.03
C LEU A 61 -8.56 -3.89 5.54
N VAL A 62 -9.20 -2.98 6.29
CA VAL A 62 -9.30 -3.08 7.76
C VAL A 62 -10.34 -4.15 8.11
N SER A 63 -9.86 -5.38 8.33
CA SER A 63 -10.62 -6.41 9.03
C SER A 63 -10.71 -6.05 10.52
N MET A 64 -11.91 -6.12 11.09
CA MET A 64 -12.16 -5.95 12.53
C MET A 64 -11.45 -7.06 13.32
N GLU A 65 -10.21 -6.84 13.73
CA GLU A 65 -9.55 -7.63 14.77
C GLU A 65 -9.55 -6.87 16.09
N THR A 66 -10.73 -6.40 16.54
CA THR A 66 -10.86 -5.70 17.82
C THR A 66 -12.20 -5.91 18.50
N ILE A 67 -12.68 -7.15 18.64
CA ILE A 67 -13.64 -7.49 19.69
C ILE A 67 -13.28 -8.87 20.27
N ASN A 68 -12.53 -8.88 21.37
CA ASN A 68 -12.63 -9.97 22.33
C ASN A 68 -12.69 -9.42 23.77
N PRO A 69 -13.84 -8.89 24.23
CA PRO A 69 -14.07 -8.56 25.62
C PRO A 69 -14.44 -9.84 26.35
N THR A 70 -13.49 -10.74 26.59
CA THR A 70 -13.70 -11.87 27.51
C THR A 70 -12.40 -12.21 28.23
N PHE A 71 -11.93 -11.30 29.08
CA PHE A 71 -11.19 -11.75 30.26
C PHE A 71 -12.22 -12.30 31.25
N CYS A 72 -12.63 -13.56 31.01
CA CYS A 72 -13.41 -14.31 31.97
C CYS A 72 -12.58 -14.46 33.25
N ARG A 73 -13.06 -13.81 34.31
CA ARG A 73 -12.67 -14.02 35.69
C ARG A 73 -12.62 -15.52 36.00
N LYS A 74 -11.44 -16.09 36.18
CA LYS A 74 -11.25 -17.31 36.97
C LYS A 74 -10.56 -16.93 38.27
N SER A 75 -11.39 -16.75 39.29
CA SER A 75 -11.02 -17.08 40.66
C SER A 75 -10.69 -18.58 40.68
N ILE A 76 -9.51 -18.93 41.16
CA ILE A 76 -9.22 -20.20 41.83
C ILE A 76 -8.14 -19.85 42.85
N ASP A 77 -8.59 -19.90 44.09
CA ASP A 77 -7.92 -20.12 45.38
C ASP A 77 -6.65 -19.31 45.73
#